data_AF-A0A3M1LIT7-F1
#
_entry.id   AF-A0A3M1LIT7-F1
#
_cell.length_a   1.000
_cell.length_b   1.000
_cell.length_c   1.000
_cell.angle_alpha   90.00
_cell.angle_beta   90.00
_cell.angle_gamma   90.00
#
_symmetry.space_group_name_H-M   'P 1'
#
loop_
_entity.id
_entity.type
_entity.pdbx_description
1 polymer ?
#
loop_
_entity_poly.entity_id
_entity_poly.type
_entity_poly.pdbx_seq_one_letter_code
_entity_poly.pdbx_strand_id
1 'polypeptide(L)'
;MIGYLAYVVFLIASWLIFMYTLNFYYLVYIALKNKMRIKPVNNGFPLVTIQLPIFNERYVAPRLIRAVCNQDYPKEKMHIQVLDDSTDDTKQICEELVGYYKARGFDIEHITRKDRKGYKAGALKEGLKTAKGDFIAIFDADFVPPPWFLKKAMSYFADEKIGFVQCRWGHLNEDYSGLTEAQALSLDLHFLVEQRAKSLTHLFMNFNGTAGIWRKECIIDSGGWQASTLVEDLDLSYRAQMKGWKSVFIPDAVIPAELPVQINSVKRQQYRWAKGSIQCAVKLLGDITMNRKIPIDTKIQAFVQLTRHIVYPLILTQFLLLPLLLAIDYNIYPVHVYPMSALVVYIAFGFTFPLLVIRKIWGGSWTRKIKGYLYMILFGTGIAVNNTIAVFDAINGGRPEFLRTPKFGITKKGEDWRDKVYALPFTKTTLLEMFFAAYGILGIFISIFSGNQVYAPILAIQTAGFIYISYLSIAHSMFGNKKNKYKNDDDIKKEERSEHMSSMKPKIAMGAILAILIFGVVMAWIGYSNAVYPLDKARGYLTVAMQTSNPEEILDYLASV
;
A
#
# COMPACT_ATOMS: atom_id res chain seq x y z
N MET A 1 26.08 18.83 -19.09
CA MET A 1 25.54 17.50 -19.49
C MET A 1 24.77 16.81 -18.36
N ILE A 2 25.36 16.60 -17.17
CA ILE A 2 24.71 15.90 -16.04
C ILE A 2 23.43 16.60 -15.56
N GLY A 3 23.46 17.93 -15.36
CA GLY A 3 22.26 18.69 -14.96
C GLY A 3 21.10 18.59 -15.96
N TYR A 4 21.40 18.63 -17.26
CA TYR A 4 20.39 18.45 -18.30
C TYR A 4 19.76 17.05 -18.27
N LEU A 5 20.56 16.00 -18.11
CA LEU A 5 20.04 14.63 -17.99
C LEU A 5 19.14 14.48 -16.74
N ALA A 6 19.59 15.00 -15.60
CA ALA A 6 18.80 15.01 -14.37
C ALA A 6 17.47 15.75 -14.54
N TYR A 7 17.48 16.89 -15.22
CA TYR A 7 16.27 17.66 -15.52
C TYR A 7 15.30 16.90 -16.42
N VAL A 8 15.79 16.25 -17.50
CA VAL A 8 14.94 15.44 -18.39
C VAL A 8 14.30 14.28 -17.62
N VAL A 9 15.05 13.56 -16.79
CA VAL A 9 14.52 12.48 -15.95
C VAL A 9 13.49 13.00 -14.96
N PHE A 10 13.74 14.15 -14.34
CA PHE A 10 12.80 14.80 -13.43
C PHE A 10 11.47 15.16 -14.13
N LEU A 11 11.52 15.71 -15.35
CA LEU A 11 10.33 16.04 -16.12
C LEU A 11 9.54 14.81 -16.54
N ILE A 12 10.22 13.76 -17.02
CA ILE A 12 9.56 12.49 -17.39
C ILE A 12 8.84 11.91 -16.17
N ALA A 13 9.50 11.87 -15.01
CA ALA A 13 8.87 11.39 -13.78
C ALA A 13 7.65 12.23 -13.38
N SER A 14 7.76 13.57 -13.48
CA SER A 14 6.65 14.50 -13.23
C SER A 14 5.44 14.21 -14.11
N TRP A 15 5.66 14.08 -15.41
CA TRP A 15 4.60 13.80 -16.38
C TRP A 15 3.94 12.45 -16.15
N LEU A 16 4.74 11.40 -15.88
CA LEU A 16 4.19 10.08 -15.60
C LEU A 16 3.32 10.09 -14.34
N ILE A 17 3.80 10.69 -13.23
CA ILE A 17 3.02 10.82 -11.99
C ILE A 17 1.72 11.60 -12.25
N PHE A 18 1.79 12.67 -13.02
CA PHE A 18 0.61 13.45 -13.39
C PHE A 18 -0.39 12.61 -14.20
N MET A 19 0.06 11.76 -15.13
CA MET A 19 -0.82 10.87 -15.90
C MET A 19 -1.52 9.81 -15.03
N TYR A 20 -0.81 9.22 -14.06
CA TYR A 20 -1.45 8.32 -13.07
C TYR A 20 -2.49 9.07 -12.22
N THR A 21 -2.18 10.31 -11.84
CA THR A 21 -3.08 11.18 -11.08
C THR A 21 -4.33 11.53 -11.88
N LEU A 22 -4.18 11.89 -13.16
CA LEU A 22 -5.31 12.14 -14.06
C LEU A 22 -6.19 10.91 -14.25
N ASN A 23 -5.59 9.71 -14.33
CA ASN A 23 -6.36 8.48 -14.40
C ASN A 23 -7.27 8.30 -13.17
N PHE A 24 -6.77 8.56 -11.96
CA PHE A 24 -7.60 8.53 -10.75
C PHE A 24 -8.84 9.44 -10.88
N TYR A 25 -8.67 10.68 -11.35
CA TYR A 25 -9.79 11.60 -11.54
C TYR A 25 -10.73 11.21 -12.69
N TYR A 26 -10.20 10.58 -13.74
CA TYR A 26 -11.02 9.96 -14.77
C TYR A 26 -11.93 8.86 -14.19
N LEU A 27 -11.40 8.01 -13.31
CA LEU A 27 -12.19 6.98 -12.61
C LEU A 27 -13.19 7.60 -11.63
N VAL A 28 -12.85 8.70 -10.94
CA VAL A 28 -13.82 9.49 -10.14
C VAL A 28 -15.00 9.93 -11.01
N TYR A 29 -14.73 10.53 -12.17
CA TYR A 29 -15.77 10.96 -13.08
C TYR A 29 -16.67 9.79 -13.52
N ILE A 30 -16.08 8.64 -13.90
CA ILE A 30 -16.85 7.44 -14.27
C ILE A 30 -17.71 6.94 -13.11
N ALA A 31 -17.13 6.83 -11.91
CA ALA A 31 -17.81 6.31 -10.72
C ALA A 31 -19.02 7.16 -10.31
N LEU A 32 -18.93 8.48 -10.51
CA LEU A 32 -20.00 9.43 -10.20
C LEU A 32 -21.05 9.52 -11.30
N LYS A 33 -20.65 9.42 -12.58
CA LYS A 33 -21.57 9.53 -13.72
C LYS A 33 -22.43 8.28 -13.90
N ASN A 34 -21.89 7.10 -13.62
CA ASN A 34 -22.57 5.83 -13.85
C ASN A 34 -23.33 5.33 -12.61
N LYS A 35 -24.40 4.55 -12.85
CA LYS A 35 -25.20 3.90 -11.81
C LYS A 35 -25.27 2.40 -12.09
N MET A 36 -25.39 1.61 -11.03
CA MET A 36 -25.53 0.16 -11.11
C MET A 36 -26.79 -0.19 -11.89
N ARG A 37 -26.63 -0.95 -12.98
CA ARG A 37 -27.75 -1.42 -13.82
C ARG A 37 -28.23 -2.83 -13.42
N ILE A 38 -27.34 -3.63 -12.83
CA ILE A 38 -27.64 -4.98 -12.39
C ILE A 38 -28.54 -4.89 -11.16
N LYS A 39 -29.73 -5.45 -11.26
CA LYS A 39 -30.67 -5.54 -10.15
C LYS A 39 -30.47 -6.87 -9.41
N PRO A 40 -30.47 -6.88 -8.08
CA PRO A 40 -30.44 -8.12 -7.32
C PRO A 40 -31.72 -8.92 -7.60
N VAL A 41 -31.58 -10.21 -7.86
CA VAL A 41 -32.69 -11.15 -8.06
C VAL A 41 -32.60 -12.22 -6.99
N ASN A 42 -33.74 -12.58 -6.40
CA ASN A 42 -33.78 -13.68 -5.45
C ASN A 42 -33.69 -15.02 -6.22
N ASN A 43 -32.50 -15.61 -6.23
CA ASN A 43 -32.23 -16.90 -6.87
C ASN A 43 -32.27 -18.06 -5.86
N GLY A 44 -32.99 -17.90 -4.75
CA GLY A 44 -33.04 -18.88 -3.67
C GLY A 44 -31.69 -19.04 -2.97
N PHE A 45 -31.38 -20.27 -2.56
CA PHE A 45 -30.21 -20.62 -1.77
C PHE A 45 -29.36 -21.68 -2.49
N PRO A 46 -28.60 -21.31 -3.54
CA PRO A 46 -27.63 -22.23 -4.15
C PRO A 46 -26.59 -22.71 -3.13
N LEU A 47 -26.01 -23.89 -3.36
CA LEU A 47 -24.96 -24.41 -2.48
C LEU A 47 -23.69 -23.55 -2.64
N VAL A 48 -23.19 -22.99 -1.54
CA VAL A 48 -21.97 -22.17 -1.52
C VAL A 48 -20.89 -22.89 -0.73
N THR A 49 -19.70 -23.03 -1.32
CA THR A 49 -18.50 -23.40 -0.56
C THR A 49 -17.84 -22.15 -0.02
N ILE A 50 -17.57 -22.08 1.28
CA ILE A 50 -16.95 -20.94 1.95
C ILE A 50 -15.53 -21.35 2.35
N GLN A 51 -14.52 -20.76 1.71
CA GLN A 51 -13.11 -21.05 1.93
C GLN A 51 -12.48 -20.01 2.87
N LEU A 52 -11.89 -20.50 3.95
CA LEU A 52 -11.22 -19.71 4.99
C LEU A 52 -9.73 -20.07 4.99
N PRO A 53 -8.88 -19.47 4.14
CA PRO A 53 -7.43 -19.64 4.19
C PRO A 53 -6.83 -19.04 5.46
N ILE A 54 -6.12 -19.86 6.25
CA ILE A 54 -5.58 -19.52 7.57
C ILE A 54 -4.09 -19.89 7.65
N PHE A 55 -3.28 -18.98 8.20
CA PHE A 55 -1.87 -19.23 8.49
C PHE A 55 -1.38 -18.38 9.67
N ASN A 56 -1.26 -18.99 10.85
CA ASN A 56 -0.78 -18.36 12.09
C ASN A 56 -1.64 -17.13 12.47
N GLU A 57 -2.94 -17.35 12.69
CA GLU A 57 -3.97 -16.31 12.87
C GLU A 57 -4.78 -16.51 14.16
N ARG A 58 -4.14 -16.96 15.24
CA ARG A 58 -4.79 -17.31 16.53
C ARG A 58 -5.76 -16.27 17.08
N TYR A 59 -5.48 -14.97 16.86
CA TYR A 59 -6.29 -13.87 17.42
C TYR A 59 -7.56 -13.60 16.62
N VAL A 60 -7.64 -14.03 15.37
CA VAL A 60 -8.69 -13.63 14.43
C VAL A 60 -9.43 -14.81 13.80
N ALA A 61 -8.79 -15.98 13.65
CA ALA A 61 -9.42 -17.20 13.15
C ALA A 61 -10.71 -17.57 13.92
N PRO A 62 -10.76 -17.51 15.28
CA PRO A 62 -11.99 -17.82 16.00
C PRO A 62 -13.18 -16.92 15.67
N ARG A 63 -12.94 -15.61 15.51
CA ARG A 63 -14.04 -14.67 15.19
C ARG A 63 -14.55 -14.89 13.77
N LEU A 64 -13.68 -15.23 12.82
CA LEU A 64 -14.07 -15.52 11.44
C LEU A 64 -14.95 -16.78 11.36
N ILE A 65 -14.49 -17.90 11.94
CA ILE A 65 -15.24 -19.17 11.90
C ILE A 65 -16.63 -18.99 12.51
N ARG A 66 -16.73 -18.28 13.65
CA ARG A 66 -18.02 -17.94 14.27
C ARG A 66 -18.91 -17.08 13.37
N ALA A 67 -18.36 -16.06 12.71
CA ALA A 67 -19.12 -15.18 11.82
C ALA A 67 -19.65 -15.91 10.57
N VAL A 68 -18.87 -16.85 10.03
CA VAL A 68 -19.28 -17.70 8.91
C VAL A 68 -20.37 -18.69 9.33
N CYS A 69 -20.26 -19.30 10.52
CA CYS A 69 -21.31 -20.20 11.02
C CYS A 69 -22.59 -19.45 11.44
N ASN A 70 -22.54 -18.12 11.59
CA ASN A 70 -23.67 -17.26 11.92
C ASN A 70 -24.29 -16.57 10.68
N GLN A 71 -23.99 -17.05 9.48
CA GLN A 71 -24.64 -16.54 8.27
C GLN A 71 -26.13 -16.89 8.28
N ASP A 72 -26.96 -15.93 7.90
CA ASP A 72 -28.38 -16.11 7.65
C ASP A 72 -28.56 -16.78 6.29
N TYR A 73 -28.22 -18.07 6.23
CA TYR A 73 -28.27 -18.93 5.06
C TYR A 73 -28.53 -20.37 5.53
N PRO A 74 -29.30 -21.20 4.80
CA PRO A 74 -29.57 -22.57 5.23
C PRO A 74 -28.29 -23.38 5.40
N LYS A 75 -28.16 -24.09 6.53
CA LYS A 75 -26.91 -24.79 6.90
C LYS A 75 -26.53 -25.85 5.87
N GLU A 76 -27.51 -26.57 5.36
CA GLU A 76 -27.38 -27.58 4.31
C GLU A 76 -26.99 -27.00 2.94
N LYS A 77 -27.03 -25.68 2.79
CA LYS A 77 -26.58 -24.94 1.60
C LYS A 77 -25.22 -24.25 1.82
N MET A 78 -24.57 -24.48 2.95
CA MET A 78 -23.23 -23.99 3.24
C MET A 78 -22.26 -25.15 3.45
N HIS A 79 -21.21 -25.19 2.64
CA HIS A 79 -20.07 -26.09 2.82
C HIS A 79 -18.86 -25.26 3.24
N ILE A 80 -18.36 -25.41 4.46
CA ILE A 80 -17.33 -24.53 5.03
C ILE A 80 -15.99 -25.27 5.06
N GLN A 81 -14.97 -24.68 4.46
CA GLN A 81 -13.60 -25.21 4.43
C GLN A 81 -12.67 -24.29 5.21
N VAL A 82 -12.16 -24.77 6.34
CA VAL A 82 -11.04 -24.13 7.07
C VAL A 82 -9.74 -24.67 6.47
N LEU A 83 -9.12 -23.88 5.59
CA LEU A 83 -7.91 -24.25 4.86
C LEU A 83 -6.68 -23.76 5.64
N ASP A 84 -6.11 -24.64 6.46
CA ASP A 84 -5.15 -24.26 7.50
C ASP A 84 -3.74 -24.78 7.22
N ASP A 85 -2.82 -23.85 6.97
CA ASP A 85 -1.39 -24.11 6.80
C ASP A 85 -0.57 -23.76 8.05
N SER A 86 -1.22 -23.45 9.18
CA SER A 86 -0.56 -22.92 10.38
C SER A 86 0.45 -23.88 10.98
N THR A 87 1.53 -23.32 11.52
CA THR A 87 2.60 -24.03 12.21
C THR A 87 2.62 -23.74 13.71
N ASP A 88 1.75 -22.84 14.18
CA ASP A 88 1.60 -22.49 15.59
C ASP A 88 0.28 -23.05 16.18
N ASP A 89 -0.09 -22.57 17.36
CA ASP A 89 -1.28 -23.02 18.09
C ASP A 89 -2.61 -22.64 17.41
N THR A 90 -2.58 -21.87 16.32
CA THR A 90 -3.77 -21.63 15.47
C THR A 90 -4.36 -22.95 14.97
N LYS A 91 -3.52 -23.96 14.68
CA LYS A 91 -3.98 -25.24 14.17
C LYS A 91 -4.93 -25.95 15.13
N GLN A 92 -4.54 -26.03 16.40
CA GLN A 92 -5.35 -26.63 17.46
C GLN A 92 -6.65 -25.84 17.67
N ILE A 93 -6.56 -24.50 17.69
CA ILE A 93 -7.72 -23.61 17.85
C ILE A 93 -8.75 -23.84 16.73
N CYS A 94 -8.30 -23.97 15.48
CA CYS A 94 -9.15 -24.27 14.33
C CYS A 94 -9.79 -25.65 14.44
N GLU A 95 -9.02 -26.68 14.80
CA GLU A 95 -9.50 -28.06 14.96
C GLU A 95 -10.63 -28.16 15.99
N GLU A 96 -10.44 -27.56 17.17
CA GLU A 96 -11.45 -27.53 18.25
C GLU A 96 -12.75 -26.84 17.82
N LEU A 97 -12.63 -25.68 17.15
CA LEU A 97 -13.80 -24.93 16.66
C LEU A 97 -14.55 -25.66 15.55
N VAL A 98 -13.82 -26.29 14.62
CA VAL A 98 -14.44 -27.10 13.57
C VAL A 98 -15.18 -28.29 14.18
N GLY A 99 -14.57 -29.01 15.14
CA GLY A 99 -15.24 -30.09 15.87
C GLY A 99 -16.51 -29.63 16.58
N TYR A 100 -16.46 -28.47 17.24
CA TYR A 100 -17.61 -27.86 17.92
C TYR A 100 -18.80 -27.57 16.99
N TYR A 101 -18.54 -27.02 15.79
CA TYR A 101 -19.59 -26.71 14.82
C TYR A 101 -20.07 -27.93 14.04
N LYS A 102 -19.18 -28.87 13.73
CA LYS A 102 -19.53 -30.15 13.11
C LYS A 102 -20.51 -30.94 14.00
N ALA A 103 -20.28 -30.98 15.32
CA ALA A 103 -21.21 -31.57 16.28
C ALA A 103 -22.61 -30.90 16.34
N ARG A 104 -22.74 -29.69 15.79
CA ARG A 104 -24.01 -28.92 15.69
C ARG A 104 -24.65 -28.98 14.30
N GLY A 105 -24.20 -29.93 13.47
CA GLY A 105 -24.77 -30.22 12.16
C GLY A 105 -24.33 -29.26 11.04
N PHE A 106 -23.22 -28.53 11.22
CA PHE A 106 -22.62 -27.78 10.11
C PHE A 106 -21.77 -28.69 9.23
N ASP A 107 -21.87 -28.53 7.91
CA ASP A 107 -20.92 -29.11 6.95
C ASP A 107 -19.64 -28.27 6.94
N ILE A 108 -18.78 -28.50 7.94
CA ILE A 108 -17.51 -27.80 8.14
C ILE A 108 -16.35 -28.78 8.26
N GLU A 109 -15.26 -28.48 7.55
CA GLU A 109 -14.07 -29.31 7.46
C GLU A 109 -12.80 -28.52 7.80
N HIS A 110 -11.89 -29.17 8.52
CA HIS A 110 -10.53 -28.66 8.76
C HIS A 110 -9.59 -29.37 7.80
N ILE A 111 -9.05 -28.63 6.84
CA ILE A 111 -8.21 -29.16 5.77
C ILE A 111 -6.81 -28.59 5.95
N THR A 112 -5.84 -29.48 6.21
CA THR A 112 -4.44 -29.12 6.37
C THR A 112 -3.59 -29.69 5.24
N ARG A 113 -2.54 -28.97 4.83
CA ARG A 113 -1.60 -29.43 3.82
C ARG A 113 -0.27 -29.86 4.43
N LYS A 114 0.46 -30.75 3.75
CA LYS A 114 1.79 -31.20 4.19
C LYS A 114 2.87 -30.13 4.01
N ASP A 115 2.70 -29.27 3.00
CA ASP A 115 3.58 -28.15 2.72
C ASP A 115 2.76 -26.89 2.36
N ARG A 116 3.41 -25.73 2.48
CA ARG A 116 2.80 -24.42 2.18
C ARG A 116 3.12 -23.94 0.77
N LYS A 117 3.34 -24.86 -0.19
CA LYS A 117 3.66 -24.50 -1.57
C LYS A 117 2.52 -23.70 -2.18
N GLY A 118 2.89 -22.56 -2.78
CA GLY A 118 1.93 -21.62 -3.37
C GLY A 118 1.08 -20.85 -2.37
N TYR A 119 1.38 -20.92 -1.06
CA TYR A 119 0.73 -20.15 0.00
C TYR A 119 -0.81 -20.19 -0.12
N LYS A 120 -1.50 -19.05 0.00
CA LYS A 120 -2.95 -18.92 -0.10
C LYS A 120 -3.50 -19.48 -1.41
N ALA A 121 -2.90 -19.16 -2.55
CA ALA A 121 -3.32 -19.68 -3.85
C ALA A 121 -3.29 -21.21 -3.91
N GLY A 122 -2.26 -21.82 -3.32
CA GLY A 122 -2.15 -23.27 -3.18
C GLY A 122 -3.23 -23.86 -2.27
N ALA A 123 -3.52 -23.22 -1.14
CA ALA A 123 -4.55 -23.67 -0.21
C ALA A 123 -5.94 -23.63 -0.88
N LEU A 124 -6.29 -22.51 -1.53
CA LEU A 124 -7.53 -22.36 -2.29
C LEU A 124 -7.63 -23.37 -3.44
N LYS A 125 -6.54 -23.64 -4.15
CA LYS A 125 -6.47 -24.66 -5.21
C LYS A 125 -6.76 -26.06 -4.69
N GLU A 126 -6.18 -26.45 -3.56
CA GLU A 126 -6.43 -27.75 -2.95
C GLU A 126 -7.87 -27.86 -2.43
N GLY A 127 -8.38 -26.82 -1.76
CA GLY A 127 -9.77 -26.77 -1.30
C GLY A 127 -10.79 -26.84 -2.43
N LEU A 128 -10.48 -26.27 -3.60
CA LEU A 128 -11.37 -26.28 -4.77
C LEU A 128 -11.67 -27.70 -5.28
N LYS A 129 -10.76 -28.66 -5.06
CA LYS A 129 -10.93 -30.07 -5.48
C LYS A 129 -12.09 -30.75 -4.75
N THR A 130 -12.32 -30.38 -3.49
CA THR A 130 -13.39 -30.94 -2.64
C THR A 130 -14.55 -29.97 -2.44
N ALA A 131 -14.53 -28.80 -3.09
CA ALA A 131 -15.60 -27.81 -3.01
C ALA A 131 -16.91 -28.34 -3.62
N LYS A 132 -17.96 -28.44 -2.79
CA LYS A 132 -19.28 -29.00 -3.18
C LYS A 132 -20.18 -28.00 -3.92
N GLY A 133 -20.08 -26.72 -3.58
CA GLY A 133 -20.94 -25.66 -4.12
C GLY A 133 -20.52 -25.12 -5.49
N ASP A 134 -21.50 -24.61 -6.24
CA ASP A 134 -21.31 -23.94 -7.55
C ASP A 134 -20.71 -22.54 -7.39
N PHE A 135 -20.75 -22.01 -6.17
CA PHE A 135 -20.19 -20.72 -5.81
C PHE A 135 -19.17 -20.87 -4.68
N ILE A 136 -18.09 -20.09 -4.76
CA ILE A 136 -16.98 -20.09 -3.80
C ILE A 136 -16.90 -18.73 -3.14
N ALA A 137 -17.29 -18.64 -1.87
CA ALA A 137 -17.08 -17.45 -1.04
C ALA A 137 -15.71 -17.53 -0.36
N ILE A 138 -14.98 -16.42 -0.28
CA ILE A 138 -13.62 -16.39 0.27
C ILE A 138 -13.52 -15.33 1.35
N PHE A 139 -13.00 -15.69 2.52
CA PHE A 139 -12.74 -14.77 3.62
C PHE A 139 -11.34 -14.96 4.20
N ASP A 140 -10.62 -13.85 4.36
CA ASP A 140 -9.33 -13.84 5.05
C ASP A 140 -9.58 -13.82 6.55
N ALA A 141 -8.63 -14.35 7.31
CA ALA A 141 -8.76 -14.60 8.75
C ALA A 141 -9.17 -13.36 9.58
N ASP A 142 -8.86 -12.15 9.09
CA ASP A 142 -9.16 -10.89 9.76
C ASP A 142 -10.56 -10.33 9.49
N PHE A 143 -11.33 -10.91 8.57
CA PHE A 143 -12.68 -10.46 8.22
C PHE A 143 -13.76 -11.03 9.15
N VAL A 144 -14.84 -10.27 9.30
CA VAL A 144 -16.03 -10.64 10.08
C VAL A 144 -17.27 -10.44 9.21
N PRO A 145 -17.62 -11.39 8.34
CA PRO A 145 -18.78 -11.24 7.47
C PRO A 145 -20.08 -11.09 8.27
N PRO A 146 -20.90 -10.04 8.01
CA PRO A 146 -22.20 -9.90 8.63
C PRO A 146 -23.14 -11.06 8.24
N PRO A 147 -24.15 -11.40 9.07
CA PRO A 147 -25.06 -12.53 8.79
C PRO A 147 -25.74 -12.48 7.44
N TRP A 148 -26.04 -11.27 6.92
CA TRP A 148 -26.74 -11.06 5.66
C TRP A 148 -25.86 -11.24 4.40
N PHE A 149 -24.53 -11.41 4.54
CA PHE A 149 -23.58 -11.35 3.43
C PHE A 149 -23.95 -12.29 2.28
N LEU A 150 -24.14 -13.59 2.57
CA LEU A 150 -24.40 -14.59 1.53
C LEU A 150 -25.68 -14.27 0.75
N LYS A 151 -26.79 -14.02 1.45
CA LYS A 151 -28.07 -13.62 0.82
C LYS A 151 -27.91 -12.40 -0.09
N LYS A 152 -27.22 -11.36 0.41
CA LYS A 152 -27.05 -10.11 -0.36
C LYS A 152 -26.17 -10.32 -1.59
N ALA A 153 -25.00 -10.94 -1.44
CA ALA A 153 -24.06 -11.13 -2.54
C ALA A 153 -24.58 -12.14 -3.60
N MET A 154 -25.23 -13.23 -3.17
CA MET A 154 -25.77 -14.24 -4.09
C MET A 154 -26.85 -13.69 -5.02
N SER A 155 -27.57 -12.65 -4.60
CA SER A 155 -28.63 -12.03 -5.42
C SER A 155 -28.12 -11.39 -6.72
N TYR A 156 -26.80 -11.24 -6.89
CA TYR A 156 -26.19 -10.66 -8.09
C TYR A 156 -25.77 -11.70 -9.15
N PHE A 157 -25.94 -13.00 -8.92
CA PHE A 157 -25.52 -14.05 -9.87
C PHE A 157 -26.59 -14.47 -10.89
N ALA A 158 -27.64 -13.66 -11.09
CA ALA A 158 -28.69 -13.93 -12.07
C ALA A 158 -28.21 -13.90 -13.53
N ASP A 159 -27.23 -13.05 -13.88
CA ASP A 159 -26.55 -13.13 -15.17
C ASP A 159 -25.46 -14.22 -15.09
N GLU A 160 -25.60 -15.25 -15.92
CA GLU A 160 -24.66 -16.38 -15.99
C GLU A 160 -23.23 -15.91 -16.30
N LYS A 161 -23.07 -14.78 -17.01
CA LYS A 161 -21.76 -14.21 -17.33
C LYS A 161 -21.07 -13.57 -16.13
N ILE A 162 -21.74 -13.38 -15.00
CA ILE A 162 -21.09 -12.85 -13.78
C ILE A 162 -20.22 -13.95 -13.19
N GLY A 163 -18.91 -13.74 -13.30
CA GLY A 163 -17.88 -14.62 -12.79
C GLY A 163 -17.60 -14.39 -11.30
N PHE A 164 -17.67 -13.13 -10.84
CA PHE A 164 -17.51 -12.83 -9.41
C PHE A 164 -18.22 -11.56 -8.96
N VAL A 165 -18.52 -11.53 -7.65
CA VAL A 165 -19.14 -10.42 -6.93
C VAL A 165 -18.23 -10.04 -5.75
N GLN A 166 -17.78 -8.78 -5.71
CA GLN A 166 -16.94 -8.20 -4.67
C GLN A 166 -17.78 -7.28 -3.77
N CYS A 167 -17.65 -7.43 -2.46
CA CYS A 167 -18.22 -6.49 -1.48
C CYS A 167 -17.15 -5.51 -0.99
N ARG A 168 -17.58 -4.39 -0.41
CA ARG A 168 -16.68 -3.35 0.12
C ARG A 168 -16.05 -3.80 1.43
N TRP A 169 -14.76 -3.57 1.60
CA TRP A 169 -14.11 -3.74 2.89
C TRP A 169 -14.53 -2.64 3.86
N GLY A 170 -14.93 -3.03 5.06
CA GLY A 170 -15.06 -2.14 6.21
C GLY A 170 -13.89 -2.31 7.15
N HIS A 171 -13.75 -1.40 8.11
CA HIS A 171 -12.56 -1.33 8.97
C HIS A 171 -12.99 -1.34 10.44
N LEU A 172 -12.68 -2.41 11.17
CA LEU A 172 -13.05 -2.56 12.59
C LEU A 172 -12.38 -1.51 13.47
N ASN A 173 -11.10 -1.24 13.19
CA ASN A 173 -10.22 -0.40 13.99
C ASN A 173 -9.75 0.85 13.21
N GLU A 174 -10.63 1.45 12.39
CA GLU A 174 -10.33 2.68 11.65
C GLU A 174 -9.77 3.78 12.57
N ASP A 175 -10.45 4.04 13.69
CA ASP A 175 -10.14 5.13 14.62
C ASP A 175 -9.02 4.80 15.63
N TYR A 176 -8.27 3.72 15.41
CA TYR A 176 -7.22 3.27 16.34
C TYR A 176 -6.01 4.23 16.37
N SER A 177 -5.51 4.64 15.20
CA SER A 177 -4.39 5.58 15.06
C SER A 177 -4.45 6.33 13.73
N GLY A 178 -3.63 7.37 13.56
CA GLY A 178 -3.50 8.05 12.26
C GLY A 178 -3.07 7.11 11.13
N LEU A 179 -2.32 6.04 11.44
CA LEU A 179 -1.94 5.00 10.48
C LEU A 179 -3.15 4.16 10.03
N THR A 180 -4.08 3.81 10.93
CA THR A 180 -5.30 3.06 10.55
C THR A 180 -6.30 3.96 9.82
N GLU A 181 -6.43 5.23 10.21
CA GLU A 181 -7.26 6.22 9.51
C GLU A 181 -6.78 6.43 8.05
N ALA A 182 -5.46 6.54 7.85
CA ALA A 182 -4.86 6.64 6.51
C ALA A 182 -5.14 5.43 5.64
N GLN A 183 -4.96 4.22 6.19
CA GLN A 183 -5.22 2.97 5.48
C GLN A 183 -6.70 2.81 5.13
N ALA A 184 -7.61 3.10 6.08
CA ALA A 184 -9.05 3.03 5.88
C ALA A 184 -9.49 3.93 4.72
N LEU A 185 -9.06 5.19 4.72
CA LEU A 185 -9.41 6.13 3.66
C LEU A 185 -8.83 5.73 2.30
N SER A 186 -7.58 5.28 2.26
CA SER A 186 -6.94 4.82 1.02
C SER A 186 -7.69 3.62 0.40
N LEU A 187 -8.05 2.63 1.23
CA LEU A 187 -8.83 1.47 0.81
C LEU A 187 -10.25 1.86 0.39
N ASP A 188 -10.91 2.75 1.14
CA ASP A 188 -12.24 3.24 0.79
C ASP A 188 -12.25 3.98 -0.56
N LEU A 189 -11.23 4.79 -0.86
CA LEU A 189 -11.09 5.42 -2.18
C LEU A 189 -10.88 4.37 -3.28
N HIS A 190 -10.06 3.34 -3.06
CA HIS A 190 -9.93 2.25 -4.03
C HIS A 190 -11.28 1.56 -4.32
N PHE A 191 -12.08 1.27 -3.30
CA PHE A 191 -13.39 0.63 -3.49
C PHE A 191 -14.46 1.56 -4.07
N LEU A 192 -14.63 2.75 -3.49
CA LEU A 192 -15.72 3.67 -3.84
C LEU A 192 -15.46 4.45 -5.14
N VAL A 193 -14.20 4.50 -5.60
CA VAL A 193 -13.82 5.11 -6.87
C VAL A 193 -13.43 4.05 -7.89
N GLU A 194 -12.30 3.35 -7.71
CA GLU A 194 -11.72 2.51 -8.78
C GLU A 194 -12.58 1.28 -9.06
N GLN A 195 -12.90 0.49 -8.04
CA GLN A 195 -13.73 -0.72 -8.15
C GLN A 195 -15.12 -0.36 -8.67
N ARG A 196 -15.72 0.69 -8.11
CA ARG A 196 -17.02 1.21 -8.57
C ARG A 196 -16.98 1.60 -10.04
N ALA A 197 -16.01 2.40 -10.48
CA ALA A 197 -15.91 2.82 -11.88
C ALA A 197 -15.82 1.62 -12.83
N LYS A 198 -14.98 0.64 -12.47
CA LYS A 198 -14.72 -0.55 -13.29
C LYS A 198 -15.93 -1.48 -13.34
N SER A 199 -16.55 -1.78 -12.20
CA SER A 199 -17.78 -2.58 -12.14
C SER A 199 -18.95 -2.00 -12.95
N LEU A 200 -19.00 -0.68 -13.10
CA LEU A 200 -20.09 0.01 -13.80
C LEU A 200 -19.86 0.11 -15.32
N THR A 201 -18.72 -0.36 -15.81
CA THR A 201 -18.29 -0.24 -17.21
C THR A 201 -17.74 -1.57 -17.73
N HIS A 202 -17.19 -1.58 -18.95
CA HIS A 202 -16.51 -2.74 -19.54
C HIS A 202 -15.02 -2.81 -19.15
N LEU A 203 -14.55 -1.91 -18.29
CA LEU A 203 -13.19 -1.90 -17.79
C LEU A 203 -12.97 -3.08 -16.83
N PHE A 204 -11.77 -3.65 -16.86
CA PHE A 204 -11.45 -4.77 -15.99
C PHE A 204 -11.36 -4.35 -14.53
N MET A 205 -11.99 -5.12 -13.67
CA MET A 205 -12.04 -4.96 -12.22
C MET A 205 -11.28 -6.11 -11.54
N ASN A 206 -10.63 -5.86 -10.41
CA ASN A 206 -9.98 -6.94 -9.66
C ASN A 206 -10.86 -7.41 -8.50
N PHE A 207 -10.92 -8.72 -8.29
CA PHE A 207 -11.24 -9.29 -6.98
C PHE A 207 -10.11 -8.94 -6.01
N ASN A 208 -10.44 -8.59 -4.78
CA ASN A 208 -9.48 -8.19 -3.75
C ASN A 208 -9.06 -9.36 -2.85
N GLY A 209 -9.29 -10.59 -3.29
CA GLY A 209 -8.81 -11.80 -2.62
C GLY A 209 -9.68 -12.27 -1.46
N THR A 210 -10.72 -11.53 -1.10
CA THR A 210 -11.58 -11.80 0.05
C THR A 210 -12.86 -10.98 -0.01
N ALA A 211 -13.80 -11.25 0.89
CA ALA A 211 -15.06 -10.51 1.03
C ALA A 211 -15.88 -10.49 -0.28
N GLY A 212 -15.92 -11.62 -0.96
CA GLY A 212 -16.70 -11.78 -2.17
C GLY A 212 -16.84 -13.24 -2.58
N ILE A 213 -17.58 -13.45 -3.66
CA ILE A 213 -18.00 -14.75 -4.13
C ILE A 213 -17.60 -14.90 -5.60
N TRP A 214 -17.12 -16.08 -5.97
CA TRP A 214 -16.86 -16.50 -7.33
C TRP A 214 -17.84 -17.56 -7.77
N ARG A 215 -18.20 -17.55 -9.05
CA ARG A 215 -18.74 -18.74 -9.72
C ARG A 215 -17.61 -19.75 -9.90
N LYS A 216 -17.80 -20.99 -9.44
CA LYS A 216 -16.79 -22.06 -9.49
C LYS A 216 -16.32 -22.33 -10.92
N GLU A 217 -17.27 -22.36 -11.88
CA GLU A 217 -16.98 -22.53 -13.30
C GLU A 217 -16.05 -21.42 -13.83
N CYS A 218 -16.25 -20.16 -13.43
CA CYS A 218 -15.38 -19.06 -13.83
C CYS A 218 -13.93 -19.27 -13.35
N ILE A 219 -13.73 -19.76 -12.12
CA ILE A 219 -12.40 -20.10 -11.60
C ILE A 219 -11.77 -21.19 -12.47
N ILE A 220 -12.50 -22.27 -12.76
CA ILE A 220 -12.01 -23.42 -13.52
C ILE A 220 -11.68 -23.04 -14.95
N ASP A 221 -12.63 -22.42 -15.66
CA ASP A 221 -12.46 -21.96 -17.04
C ASP A 221 -11.25 -21.02 -17.14
N SER A 222 -11.07 -20.10 -16.20
CA SER A 222 -9.95 -19.16 -16.22
C SER A 222 -8.58 -19.80 -15.98
N GLY A 223 -8.50 -21.11 -15.69
CA GLY A 223 -7.25 -21.84 -15.42
C GLY A 223 -6.89 -21.96 -13.94
N GLY A 224 -7.86 -21.73 -13.04
CA GLY A 224 -7.74 -21.90 -11.60
C GLY A 224 -6.86 -20.87 -10.89
N TRP A 225 -6.61 -21.14 -9.60
CA TRP A 225 -5.67 -20.39 -8.76
C TRP A 225 -4.22 -20.68 -9.18
N GLN A 226 -3.45 -19.62 -9.39
CA GLN A 226 -2.04 -19.71 -9.79
C GLN A 226 -1.17 -18.97 -8.78
N ALA A 227 -0.06 -19.60 -8.38
CA ALA A 227 0.88 -19.06 -7.39
C ALA A 227 2.10 -18.35 -8.03
N SER A 228 2.02 -18.00 -9.31
CA SER A 228 3.12 -17.35 -10.03
C SER A 228 3.30 -15.87 -9.65
N THR A 229 2.30 -15.27 -8.99
CA THR A 229 2.33 -13.90 -8.48
C THR A 229 1.94 -13.88 -6.99
N LEU A 230 2.32 -12.83 -6.26
CA LEU A 230 1.90 -12.62 -4.86
C LEU A 230 0.45 -12.13 -4.68
N VAL A 231 -0.27 -11.94 -5.78
CA VAL A 231 -1.65 -11.44 -5.85
C VAL A 231 -2.46 -12.34 -6.80
N GLU A 232 -2.70 -13.56 -6.35
CA GLU A 232 -3.38 -14.62 -7.12
C GLU A 232 -4.80 -14.23 -7.55
N ASP A 233 -5.41 -13.35 -6.76
CA ASP A 233 -6.73 -12.78 -6.93
C ASP A 233 -6.80 -11.81 -8.12
N LEU A 234 -5.86 -10.87 -8.18
CA LEU A 234 -5.71 -9.92 -9.29
C LEU A 234 -5.42 -10.68 -10.59
N ASP A 235 -4.52 -11.66 -10.54
CA ASP A 235 -4.17 -12.50 -11.69
C ASP A 235 -5.39 -13.26 -12.25
N LEU A 236 -6.14 -13.93 -11.38
CA LEU A 236 -7.35 -14.66 -11.78
C LEU A 236 -8.43 -13.72 -12.34
N SER A 237 -8.59 -12.53 -11.75
CA SER A 237 -9.57 -11.54 -12.19
C SER A 237 -9.35 -11.08 -13.62
N TYR A 238 -8.09 -10.85 -14.00
CA TYR A 238 -7.76 -10.44 -15.36
C TYR A 238 -7.93 -11.59 -16.35
N ARG A 239 -7.44 -12.80 -16.02
CA ARG A 239 -7.64 -13.98 -16.86
C ARG A 239 -9.12 -14.27 -17.12
N ALA A 240 -9.97 -14.15 -16.09
CA ALA A 240 -11.41 -14.33 -16.22
C ALA A 240 -12.05 -13.30 -17.17
N GLN A 241 -11.74 -12.02 -16.99
CA GLN A 241 -12.33 -10.98 -17.83
C GLN A 241 -11.80 -10.99 -19.27
N MET A 242 -10.55 -11.44 -19.50
CA MET A 242 -10.02 -11.72 -20.84
C MET A 242 -10.80 -12.82 -21.58
N LYS A 243 -11.44 -13.74 -20.83
CA LYS A 243 -12.37 -14.76 -21.35
C LYS A 243 -13.82 -14.27 -21.48
N GLY A 244 -14.11 -13.05 -21.09
CA GLY A 244 -15.45 -12.44 -21.22
C GLY A 244 -16.34 -12.60 -19.98
N TRP A 245 -15.82 -13.14 -18.88
CA TRP A 245 -16.53 -13.11 -17.60
C TRP A 245 -16.68 -11.67 -17.09
N LYS A 246 -17.83 -11.37 -16.49
CA LYS A 246 -18.14 -10.07 -15.90
C LYS A 246 -17.93 -10.09 -14.39
N SER A 247 -17.82 -8.90 -13.82
CA SER A 247 -17.61 -8.70 -12.40
C SER A 247 -18.59 -7.64 -11.86
N VAL A 248 -18.94 -7.77 -10.58
CA VAL A 248 -19.84 -6.83 -9.89
C VAL A 248 -19.25 -6.39 -8.56
N PHE A 249 -19.27 -5.10 -8.28
CA PHE A 249 -18.93 -4.53 -6.99
C PHE A 249 -20.17 -3.98 -6.29
N ILE A 250 -20.41 -4.39 -5.04
CA ILE A 250 -21.54 -3.92 -4.21
C ILE A 250 -21.04 -2.94 -3.15
N PRO A 251 -21.18 -1.61 -3.35
CA PRO A 251 -20.62 -0.60 -2.45
C PRO A 251 -21.25 -0.61 -1.04
N ASP A 252 -22.55 -0.92 -0.97
CA ASP A 252 -23.33 -0.90 0.28
C ASP A 252 -23.26 -2.23 1.05
N ALA A 253 -22.50 -3.20 0.56
CA ALA A 253 -22.21 -4.44 1.29
C ALA A 253 -20.84 -4.27 1.96
N VAL A 254 -20.85 -3.81 3.22
CA VAL A 254 -19.63 -3.50 3.98
C VAL A 254 -19.23 -4.67 4.87
N ILE A 255 -18.05 -5.22 4.64
CA ILE A 255 -17.54 -6.43 5.31
C ILE A 255 -16.37 -6.02 6.22
N PRO A 256 -16.56 -5.91 7.55
CA PRO A 256 -15.52 -5.41 8.44
C PRO A 256 -14.27 -6.31 8.51
N ALA A 257 -13.10 -5.69 8.54
CA ALA A 257 -11.80 -6.32 8.71
C ALA A 257 -10.88 -5.53 9.64
N GLU A 258 -9.86 -6.18 10.19
CA GLU A 258 -8.83 -5.55 11.02
C GLU A 258 -7.68 -4.99 10.18
N LEU A 259 -7.46 -3.69 10.28
CA LEU A 259 -6.31 -3.01 9.72
C LEU A 259 -5.05 -3.30 10.55
N PRO A 260 -3.88 -3.50 9.93
CA PRO A 260 -2.63 -3.62 10.66
C PRO A 260 -2.32 -2.33 11.42
N VAL A 261 -2.13 -2.46 12.73
CA VAL A 261 -1.81 -1.34 13.64
C VAL A 261 -0.31 -1.05 13.74
N GLN A 262 0.54 -2.02 13.36
CA GLN A 262 2.00 -1.90 13.36
C GLN A 262 2.51 -1.54 11.96
N ILE A 263 3.35 -0.51 11.87
CA ILE A 263 3.86 -0.02 10.58
C ILE A 263 4.63 -1.07 9.77
N ASN A 264 5.44 -1.92 10.42
CA ASN A 264 6.18 -2.96 9.70
C ASN A 264 5.24 -4.04 9.12
N SER A 265 4.08 -4.27 9.76
CA SER A 265 3.03 -5.13 9.21
C SER A 265 2.39 -4.50 7.97
N VAL A 266 2.14 -3.18 8.01
CA VAL A 266 1.64 -2.42 6.86
C VAL A 266 2.65 -2.45 5.70
N LYS A 267 3.93 -2.21 5.98
CA LYS A 267 5.01 -2.28 4.97
C LYS A 267 5.09 -3.63 4.29
N ARG A 268 5.01 -4.74 5.05
CA ARG A 268 4.94 -6.10 4.49
C ARG A 268 3.73 -6.27 3.57
N GLN A 269 2.57 -5.78 3.96
CA GLN A 269 1.35 -5.84 3.14
C GLN A 269 1.51 -5.03 1.84
N GLN A 270 1.95 -3.77 1.94
CA GLN A 270 2.16 -2.88 0.80
C GLN A 270 3.24 -3.41 -0.16
N TYR A 271 4.33 -3.99 0.38
CA TYR A 271 5.37 -4.66 -0.41
C TYR A 271 4.78 -5.81 -1.24
N ARG A 272 3.96 -6.68 -0.64
CA ARG A 272 3.31 -7.80 -1.35
C ARG A 272 2.41 -7.33 -2.47
N TRP A 273 1.58 -6.31 -2.22
CA TRP A 273 0.71 -5.73 -3.24
C TRP A 273 1.50 -5.07 -4.37
N ALA A 274 2.55 -4.30 -4.03
CA ALA A 274 3.43 -3.66 -4.99
C ALA A 274 4.14 -4.67 -5.89
N LYS A 275 4.84 -5.64 -5.28
CA LYS A 275 5.56 -6.67 -6.02
C LYS A 275 4.61 -7.54 -6.85
N GLY A 276 3.49 -7.98 -6.26
CA GLY A 276 2.52 -8.85 -6.93
C GLY A 276 1.86 -8.18 -8.14
N SER A 277 1.49 -6.90 -8.04
CA SER A 277 0.90 -6.16 -9.15
C SER A 277 1.86 -6.07 -10.35
N ILE A 278 3.14 -5.77 -10.10
CA ILE A 278 4.15 -5.71 -11.16
C ILE A 278 4.44 -7.10 -11.74
N GLN A 279 4.45 -8.16 -10.93
CA GLN A 279 4.52 -9.54 -11.43
C GLN A 279 3.34 -9.87 -12.36
N CYS A 280 2.12 -9.45 -11.99
CA CYS A 280 0.95 -9.59 -12.88
C CYS A 280 1.10 -8.75 -14.15
N ALA A 281 1.66 -7.54 -14.05
CA ALA A 281 1.92 -6.69 -15.21
C ALA A 281 2.84 -7.39 -16.21
N VAL A 282 3.98 -7.91 -15.74
CA VAL A 282 4.96 -8.66 -16.55
C VAL A 282 4.32 -9.90 -17.18
N LYS A 283 3.48 -10.61 -16.42
CA LYS A 283 2.83 -11.84 -16.88
C LYS A 283 1.73 -11.59 -17.92
N LEU A 284 0.88 -10.57 -17.74
CA LEU A 284 -0.40 -10.46 -18.45
C LEU A 284 -0.47 -9.32 -19.47
N LEU A 285 0.37 -8.27 -19.38
CA LEU A 285 0.23 -7.11 -20.28
C LEU A 285 0.48 -7.45 -21.75
N GLY A 286 1.40 -8.38 -22.04
CA GLY A 286 1.61 -8.88 -23.40
C GLY A 286 0.32 -9.46 -23.99
N ASP A 287 -0.28 -10.42 -23.29
CA ASP A 287 -1.52 -11.07 -23.73
C ASP A 287 -2.69 -10.08 -23.83
N ILE A 288 -2.81 -9.14 -22.88
CA ILE A 288 -3.87 -8.11 -22.88
C ILE A 288 -3.72 -7.18 -24.08
N THR A 289 -2.50 -6.71 -24.37
CA THR A 289 -2.26 -5.76 -25.47
C THR A 289 -2.47 -6.41 -26.83
N MET A 290 -2.08 -7.68 -26.99
CA MET A 290 -2.25 -8.45 -28.24
C MET A 290 -3.69 -8.90 -28.49
N ASN A 291 -4.53 -9.04 -27.44
CA ASN A 291 -5.91 -9.48 -27.60
C ASN A 291 -6.78 -8.43 -28.31
N ARG A 292 -7.28 -8.76 -29.51
CA ARG A 292 -8.12 -7.86 -30.33
C ARG A 292 -9.54 -7.67 -29.80
N LYS A 293 -10.03 -8.57 -28.94
CA LYS A 293 -11.38 -8.48 -28.35
C LYS A 293 -11.47 -7.46 -27.21
N ILE A 294 -10.32 -7.03 -26.66
CA ILE A 294 -10.27 -6.09 -25.54
C ILE A 294 -10.24 -4.65 -26.09
N PRO A 295 -11.17 -3.77 -25.67
CA PRO A 295 -11.16 -2.36 -26.06
C PRO A 295 -9.89 -1.62 -25.63
N ILE A 296 -9.51 -0.58 -26.39
CA ILE A 296 -8.26 0.18 -26.15
C ILE A 296 -8.27 0.86 -24.78
N ASP A 297 -9.39 1.42 -24.36
CA ASP A 297 -9.54 2.03 -23.03
C ASP A 297 -9.38 0.99 -21.91
N THR A 298 -9.93 -0.21 -22.06
CA THR A 298 -9.67 -1.33 -21.14
C THR A 298 -8.19 -1.71 -21.11
N LYS A 299 -7.48 -1.70 -22.25
CA LYS A 299 -6.02 -1.96 -22.28
C LYS A 299 -5.23 -0.89 -21.53
N ILE A 300 -5.58 0.39 -21.72
CA ILE A 300 -4.93 1.51 -21.01
C ILE A 300 -5.19 1.39 -19.50
N GLN A 301 -6.44 1.10 -19.10
CA GLN A 301 -6.80 0.94 -17.70
C GLN A 301 -6.14 -0.30 -17.06
N ALA A 302 -6.03 -1.39 -17.82
CA ALA A 302 -5.27 -2.57 -17.43
C ALA A 302 -3.81 -2.24 -17.18
N PHE A 303 -3.16 -1.52 -18.11
CA PHE A 303 -1.79 -1.03 -17.96
C PHE A 303 -1.64 -0.22 -16.67
N VAL A 304 -2.39 0.88 -16.54
CA VAL A 304 -2.29 1.79 -15.40
C VAL A 304 -2.55 1.10 -14.07
N GLN A 305 -3.52 0.19 -14.00
CA GLN A 305 -3.81 -0.53 -12.76
C GLN A 305 -2.68 -1.50 -12.37
N LEU A 306 -2.19 -2.31 -13.31
CA LEU A 306 -1.17 -3.31 -13.03
C LEU A 306 0.19 -2.66 -12.73
N THR A 307 0.46 -1.48 -13.28
CA THR A 307 1.72 -0.73 -13.09
C THR A 307 1.62 0.41 -12.08
N ARG A 308 0.49 0.61 -11.40
CA ARG A 308 0.25 1.79 -10.52
C ARG A 308 1.36 2.05 -9.50
N HIS A 309 1.99 0.98 -9.00
CA HIS A 309 3.03 1.08 -7.99
C HIS A 309 4.37 1.63 -8.50
N ILE A 310 4.54 1.81 -9.82
CA ILE A 310 5.67 2.55 -10.41
C ILE A 310 5.66 4.03 -9.98
N VAL A 311 4.53 4.57 -9.51
CA VAL A 311 4.48 5.93 -8.95
C VAL A 311 5.48 6.14 -7.80
N TYR A 312 5.78 5.11 -7.01
CA TYR A 312 6.69 5.22 -5.86
C TYR A 312 8.16 5.44 -6.26
N PRO A 313 8.77 4.64 -7.17
CA PRO A 313 10.11 4.95 -7.67
C PRO A 313 10.17 6.31 -8.37
N LEU A 314 9.12 6.71 -9.11
CA LEU A 314 9.07 8.03 -9.74
C LEU A 314 9.07 9.18 -8.73
N ILE A 315 8.30 9.06 -7.64
CA ILE A 315 8.29 10.03 -6.54
C ILE A 315 9.67 10.13 -5.90
N LEU A 316 10.33 9.00 -5.60
CA LEU A 316 11.70 9.02 -5.05
C LEU A 316 12.70 9.65 -6.01
N THR A 317 12.59 9.35 -7.32
CA THR A 317 13.43 9.98 -8.34
C THR A 317 13.24 11.49 -8.35
N GLN A 318 12.00 12.00 -8.33
CA GLN A 318 11.77 13.44 -8.22
C GLN A 318 12.32 14.04 -6.93
N PHE A 319 12.10 13.37 -5.81
CA PHE A 319 12.55 13.82 -4.48
C PHE A 319 14.08 13.93 -4.40
N LEU A 320 14.81 13.01 -5.04
CA LEU A 320 16.27 13.03 -5.13
C LEU A 320 16.81 14.05 -6.13
N LEU A 321 16.12 14.24 -7.27
CA LEU A 321 16.64 15.11 -8.32
C LEU A 321 16.34 16.59 -8.06
N LEU A 322 15.24 16.93 -7.39
CA LEU A 322 14.85 18.32 -7.17
C LEU A 322 15.90 19.10 -6.35
N PRO A 323 16.32 18.67 -5.15
CA PRO A 323 17.37 19.38 -4.40
C PRO A 323 18.70 19.45 -5.15
N LEU A 324 19.05 18.39 -5.90
CA LEU A 324 20.27 18.38 -6.72
C LEU A 324 20.23 19.46 -7.81
N LEU A 325 19.12 19.57 -8.55
CA LEU A 325 18.93 20.59 -9.59
C LEU A 325 18.97 22.01 -9.01
N LEU A 326 18.36 22.21 -7.83
CA LEU A 326 18.38 23.48 -7.13
C LEU A 326 19.78 23.84 -6.61
N ALA A 327 20.57 22.87 -6.15
CA ALA A 327 21.92 23.09 -5.62
C ALA A 327 22.94 23.48 -6.70
N ILE A 328 22.76 23.02 -7.93
CA ILE A 328 23.61 23.38 -9.08
C ILE A 328 23.10 24.61 -9.85
N ASP A 329 22.11 25.32 -9.29
CA ASP A 329 21.44 26.46 -9.90
C ASP A 329 20.94 26.18 -11.34
N TYR A 330 20.42 24.97 -11.55
CA TYR A 330 19.88 24.60 -12.86
C TYR A 330 18.55 25.32 -13.08
N ASN A 331 18.39 25.97 -14.24
CA ASN A 331 17.13 26.60 -14.58
C ASN A 331 16.03 25.56 -14.89
N ILE A 332 15.28 25.16 -13.86
CA ILE A 332 14.17 24.20 -13.96
C ILE A 332 13.04 24.75 -14.84
N TYR A 333 12.86 26.06 -14.89
CA TYR A 333 11.79 26.67 -15.66
C TYR A 333 12.29 27.82 -16.53
N PRO A 334 12.32 27.64 -17.86
CA PRO A 334 12.79 28.68 -18.78
C PRO A 334 11.94 29.97 -18.73
N VAL A 335 10.77 29.95 -18.09
CA VAL A 335 9.91 31.12 -17.85
C VAL A 335 9.59 31.23 -16.36
N HIS A 336 9.81 32.41 -15.78
CA HIS A 336 9.69 32.70 -14.35
C HIS A 336 8.32 32.43 -13.71
N VAL A 337 7.24 32.31 -14.51
CA VAL A 337 5.87 32.06 -14.02
C VAL A 337 5.62 30.57 -13.72
N TYR A 338 6.35 29.65 -14.35
CA TYR A 338 6.08 28.23 -14.23
C TYR A 338 6.24 27.61 -12.83
N PRO A 339 7.19 28.03 -11.96
CA PRO A 339 7.28 27.48 -10.60
C PRO A 339 5.98 27.67 -9.79
N MET A 340 5.33 28.83 -9.93
CA MET A 340 4.04 29.11 -9.29
C MET A 340 2.94 28.23 -9.86
N SER A 341 2.92 28.03 -11.18
CA SER A 341 1.94 27.14 -11.82
C SER A 341 2.07 25.69 -11.34
N ALA A 342 3.30 25.20 -11.12
CA ALA A 342 3.55 23.86 -10.59
C ALA A 342 3.02 23.71 -9.16
N LEU A 343 3.22 24.73 -8.31
CA LEU A 343 2.67 24.75 -6.95
C LEU A 343 1.13 24.76 -6.97
N VAL A 344 0.52 25.55 -7.85
CA VAL A 344 -0.94 25.57 -8.03
C VAL A 344 -1.47 24.20 -8.46
N VAL A 345 -0.84 23.54 -9.43
CA VAL A 345 -1.21 22.19 -9.85
C VAL A 345 -1.06 21.19 -8.71
N TYR A 346 0.03 21.28 -7.93
CA TYR A 346 0.26 20.43 -6.77
C TYR A 346 -0.81 20.61 -5.69
N ILE A 347 -1.21 21.85 -5.38
CA ILE A 347 -2.30 22.15 -4.42
C ILE A 347 -3.66 21.70 -4.98
N ALA A 348 -3.92 21.92 -6.26
CA ALA A 348 -5.19 21.55 -6.87
C ALA A 348 -5.38 20.03 -6.86
N PHE A 349 -4.43 19.28 -7.41
CA PHE A 349 -4.54 17.82 -7.56
C PHE A 349 -4.14 17.03 -6.31
N GLY A 350 -3.29 17.60 -5.46
CA GLY A 350 -2.77 16.95 -4.25
C GLY A 350 -3.49 17.30 -2.96
N PHE A 351 -4.38 18.30 -2.94
CA PHE A 351 -5.16 18.68 -1.75
C PHE A 351 -6.61 19.04 -2.09
N THR A 352 -6.83 19.98 -3.01
CA THR A 352 -8.15 20.56 -3.25
C THR A 352 -9.13 19.55 -3.83
N PHE A 353 -8.77 18.90 -4.94
CA PHE A 353 -9.64 17.94 -5.61
C PHE A 353 -9.90 16.66 -4.80
N PRO A 354 -8.92 16.05 -4.11
CA PRO A 354 -9.20 14.91 -3.24
C PRO A 354 -10.19 15.26 -2.12
N LEU A 355 -10.08 16.46 -1.52
CA LEU A 355 -11.05 16.92 -0.51
C LEU A 355 -12.45 17.09 -1.10
N LEU A 356 -12.59 17.56 -2.34
CA LEU A 356 -13.88 17.61 -3.03
C LEU A 356 -14.45 16.20 -3.29
N VAL A 357 -13.60 15.25 -3.67
CA VAL A 357 -13.98 13.84 -3.82
C VAL A 357 -14.46 13.25 -2.50
N ILE A 358 -13.71 13.48 -1.41
CA ILE A 358 -14.08 13.05 -0.06
C ILE A 358 -15.42 13.68 0.35
N ARG A 359 -15.60 14.99 0.12
CA ARG A 359 -16.88 15.68 0.37
C ARG A 359 -18.03 15.07 -0.42
N LYS A 360 -17.80 14.69 -1.68
CA LYS A 360 -18.82 14.09 -2.53
C LYS A 360 -19.22 12.69 -2.07
N ILE A 361 -18.26 11.87 -1.65
CA ILE A 361 -18.49 10.47 -1.23
C ILE A 361 -19.12 10.42 0.18
N TRP A 362 -18.62 11.21 1.13
CA TRP A 362 -19.04 11.13 2.53
C TRP A 362 -20.09 12.15 2.96
N GLY A 363 -20.51 13.05 2.06
CA GLY A 363 -21.58 14.02 2.33
C GLY A 363 -21.32 14.82 3.60
N GLY A 364 -22.30 14.93 4.51
CA GLY A 364 -22.19 15.69 5.76
C GLY A 364 -21.12 15.19 6.74
N SER A 365 -20.59 13.97 6.55
CA SER A 365 -19.56 13.39 7.43
C SER A 365 -18.12 13.61 6.97
N TRP A 366 -17.91 14.31 5.85
CA TRP A 366 -16.62 14.44 5.17
C TRP A 366 -15.51 15.06 6.04
N THR A 367 -15.86 15.96 6.95
CA THR A 367 -14.90 16.63 7.85
C THR A 367 -14.15 15.63 8.74
N ARG A 368 -14.80 14.52 9.11
CA ARG A 368 -14.18 13.43 9.89
C ARG A 368 -13.06 12.73 9.12
N LYS A 369 -13.10 12.76 7.78
CA LYS A 369 -12.10 12.12 6.92
C LYS A 369 -10.90 13.02 6.60
N ILE A 370 -10.94 14.31 6.94
CA ILE A 370 -9.82 15.25 6.69
C ILE A 370 -8.55 14.79 7.42
N LYS A 371 -8.68 14.37 8.68
CA LYS A 371 -7.56 13.89 9.48
C LYS A 371 -6.93 12.64 8.84
N GLY A 372 -7.75 11.65 8.49
CA GLY A 372 -7.28 10.46 7.76
C GLY A 372 -6.61 10.81 6.43
N TYR A 373 -7.08 11.83 5.73
CA TYR A 373 -6.47 12.32 4.49
C TYR A 373 -5.08 12.92 4.69
N LEU A 374 -4.88 13.73 5.73
CA LEU A 374 -3.56 14.26 6.08
C LEU A 374 -2.58 13.13 6.41
N TYR A 375 -3.00 12.14 7.20
CA TYR A 375 -2.17 10.97 7.46
C TYR A 375 -1.94 10.11 6.21
N MET A 376 -2.91 10.04 5.29
CA MET A 376 -2.78 9.31 4.03
C MET A 376 -1.71 9.93 3.13
N ILE A 377 -1.58 11.26 3.09
CA ILE A 377 -0.50 11.96 2.37
C ILE A 377 0.86 11.59 2.96
N LEU A 378 1.01 11.70 4.29
CA LEU A 378 2.26 11.35 4.97
C LEU A 378 2.63 9.87 4.81
N PHE A 379 1.63 8.99 4.92
CA PHE A 379 1.78 7.57 4.73
C PHE A 379 2.20 7.25 3.28
N GLY A 380 1.52 7.83 2.29
CA GLY A 380 1.77 7.57 0.87
C GLY A 380 3.20 7.93 0.43
N THR A 381 3.72 9.08 0.87
CA THR A 381 5.11 9.47 0.57
C THR A 381 6.10 8.63 1.38
N GLY A 382 5.84 8.41 2.67
CA GLY A 382 6.78 7.70 3.54
C GLY A 382 6.96 6.21 3.20
N ILE A 383 5.95 5.53 2.63
CA ILE A 383 6.11 4.13 2.17
C ILE A 383 6.81 4.00 0.81
N ALA A 384 7.17 5.11 0.17
CA ALA A 384 7.74 5.08 -1.18
C ALA A 384 9.02 4.24 -1.26
N VAL A 385 9.86 4.26 -0.22
CA VAL A 385 11.07 3.43 -0.13
C VAL A 385 10.74 1.95 -0.19
N ASN A 386 9.85 1.49 0.68
CA ASN A 386 9.43 0.09 0.77
C ASN A 386 8.83 -0.42 -0.56
N ASN A 387 7.97 0.38 -1.18
CA ASN A 387 7.29 -0.02 -2.41
C ASN A 387 8.19 0.10 -3.65
N THR A 388 9.15 1.02 -3.66
CA THR A 388 10.19 1.10 -4.70
C THR A 388 11.03 -0.17 -4.71
N ILE A 389 11.48 -0.66 -3.54
CA ILE A 389 12.19 -1.94 -3.44
C ILE A 389 11.34 -3.08 -4.00
N ALA A 390 10.05 -3.12 -3.65
CA ALA A 390 9.11 -4.13 -4.15
C ALA A 390 8.97 -4.15 -5.68
N VAL A 391 8.92 -2.98 -6.31
CA VAL A 391 8.84 -2.84 -7.78
C VAL A 391 10.10 -3.38 -8.44
N PHE A 392 11.29 -3.00 -7.98
CA PHE A 392 12.54 -3.51 -8.54
C PHE A 392 12.73 -5.01 -8.31
N ASP A 393 12.32 -5.53 -7.14
CA ASP A 393 12.36 -6.96 -6.86
C ASP A 393 11.43 -7.78 -7.79
N ALA A 394 10.29 -7.22 -8.18
CA ALA A 394 9.39 -7.84 -9.16
C ALA A 394 10.04 -7.90 -10.56
N ILE A 395 10.64 -6.79 -11.01
CA ILE A 395 11.28 -6.70 -12.33
C ILE A 395 12.48 -7.64 -12.43
N ASN A 396 13.26 -7.77 -11.35
CA ASN A 396 14.44 -8.63 -11.32
C ASN A 396 14.11 -10.15 -11.20
N GLY A 397 12.84 -10.54 -11.28
CA GLY A 397 12.44 -11.95 -11.28
C GLY A 397 12.60 -12.65 -9.93
N GLY A 398 12.64 -11.90 -8.82
CA GLY A 398 12.73 -12.49 -7.49
C GLY A 398 11.56 -13.43 -7.19
N ARG A 399 11.83 -14.59 -6.58
CA ARG A 399 10.80 -15.56 -6.23
C ARG A 399 9.69 -14.90 -5.38
N PRO A 400 8.42 -15.27 -5.58
CA PRO A 400 7.33 -14.80 -4.74
C PRO A 400 7.45 -15.46 -3.37
N GLU A 401 8.06 -14.77 -2.42
CA GLU A 401 8.02 -15.14 -1.00
C GLU A 401 6.89 -14.37 -0.31
N PHE A 402 5.98 -15.11 0.32
CA PHE A 402 4.84 -14.52 1.02
C PHE A 402 5.16 -14.43 2.51
N LEU A 403 5.58 -13.24 2.95
CA LEU A 403 5.66 -12.91 4.36
C LEU A 403 4.26 -12.50 4.86
N ARG A 404 3.75 -13.20 5.87
CA ARG A 404 2.43 -12.90 6.45
C ARG A 404 2.41 -11.50 7.06
N THR A 405 1.22 -10.91 7.07
CA THR A 405 0.94 -9.63 7.74
C THR A 405 0.36 -9.93 9.12
N PRO A 406 1.10 -9.74 10.22
CA PRO A 406 0.60 -10.01 11.57
C PRO A 406 -0.72 -9.31 11.87
N LYS A 407 -1.65 -10.08 12.46
CA LYS A 407 -2.90 -9.61 13.03
C LYS A 407 -2.89 -9.79 14.53
N PHE A 408 -3.54 -8.88 15.22
CA PHE A 408 -3.45 -8.78 16.67
C PHE A 408 -4.82 -8.96 17.34
N GLY A 409 -5.91 -9.02 16.57
CA GLY A 409 -7.26 -9.03 17.14
C GLY A 409 -7.70 -7.66 17.64
N ILE A 410 -7.11 -6.56 17.12
CA ILE A 410 -7.45 -5.20 17.55
C ILE A 410 -8.70 -4.73 16.84
N THR A 411 -9.72 -4.40 17.61
CA THR A 411 -11.03 -3.93 17.12
C THR A 411 -11.40 -2.55 17.65
N LYS A 412 -10.77 -2.09 18.74
CA LYS A 412 -11.11 -0.81 19.38
C LYS A 412 -9.87 -0.02 19.76
N LYS A 413 -10.05 1.30 19.85
CA LYS A 413 -9.03 2.21 20.39
C LYS A 413 -8.77 1.89 21.87
N GLY A 414 -7.50 1.74 22.23
CA GLY A 414 -7.05 1.44 23.60
C GLY A 414 -6.63 -0.02 23.84
N GLU A 415 -6.96 -0.94 22.94
CA GLU A 415 -6.42 -2.30 22.99
C GLU A 415 -4.93 -2.30 22.61
N ASP A 416 -4.06 -2.99 23.36
CA ASP A 416 -2.63 -3.03 23.06
C ASP A 416 -2.25 -4.30 22.27
N TRP A 417 -1.28 -4.14 21.37
CA TRP A 417 -0.69 -5.20 20.56
C TRP A 417 0.78 -5.46 20.91
N ARG A 418 1.42 -4.57 21.67
CA ARG A 418 2.87 -4.59 21.93
C ARG A 418 3.35 -5.85 22.64
N ASP A 419 2.52 -6.44 23.50
CA ASP A 419 2.84 -7.67 24.23
C ASP A 419 2.44 -8.96 23.48
N LYS A 420 1.89 -8.85 22.26
CA LYS A 420 1.43 -10.00 21.48
C LYS A 420 2.58 -10.62 20.69
N VAL A 421 2.52 -11.95 20.57
CA VAL A 421 3.57 -12.82 20.00
C VAL A 421 3.97 -12.44 18.56
N TYR A 422 3.11 -11.77 17.81
CA TYR A 422 3.36 -11.45 16.40
C TYR A 422 3.96 -10.05 16.14
N ALA A 423 4.39 -9.34 17.19
CA ALA A 423 5.03 -8.03 17.04
C ALA A 423 6.35 -8.15 16.25
N LEU A 424 6.49 -7.33 15.19
CA LEU A 424 7.67 -7.35 14.33
C LEU A 424 8.82 -6.48 14.86
N PRO A 425 10.08 -6.90 14.65
CA PRO A 425 11.25 -6.15 15.07
C PRO A 425 11.56 -4.98 14.12
N PHE A 426 12.65 -4.26 14.45
CA PHE A 426 13.24 -3.23 13.61
C PHE A 426 13.75 -3.81 12.29
N THR A 427 13.52 -3.09 11.19
CA THR A 427 13.97 -3.49 9.85
C THR A 427 15.03 -2.52 9.31
N LYS A 428 16.00 -3.03 8.56
CA LYS A 428 17.07 -2.22 7.94
C LYS A 428 16.54 -1.17 6.95
N THR A 429 15.36 -1.38 6.37
CA THR A 429 14.66 -0.39 5.53
C THR A 429 14.39 0.93 6.27
N THR A 430 14.26 0.88 7.59
CA THR A 430 14.09 2.09 8.42
C THR A 430 15.29 3.03 8.32
N LEU A 431 16.52 2.51 8.18
CA LEU A 431 17.71 3.34 8.01
C LEU A 431 17.67 4.13 6.69
N LEU A 432 17.13 3.51 5.64
CA LEU A 432 16.96 4.16 4.34
C LEU A 432 15.89 5.25 4.42
N GLU A 433 14.79 5.01 5.13
CA GLU A 433 13.75 6.02 5.36
C GLU A 433 14.27 7.21 6.17
N MET A 434 15.10 6.97 7.19
CA MET A 434 15.78 8.01 7.96
C MET A 434 16.73 8.83 7.08
N PHE A 435 17.45 8.18 6.16
CA PHE A 435 18.27 8.88 5.18
C PHE A 435 17.42 9.82 4.31
N PHE A 436 16.30 9.34 3.76
CA PHE A 436 15.41 10.18 2.95
C PHE A 436 14.79 11.33 3.77
N ALA A 437 14.50 11.12 5.06
CA ALA A 437 14.08 12.20 5.95
C ALA A 437 15.17 13.28 6.12
N ALA A 438 16.41 12.89 6.40
CA ALA A 438 17.53 13.82 6.54
C ALA A 438 17.85 14.55 5.22
N TYR A 439 17.85 13.82 4.10
CA TYR A 439 18.02 14.36 2.77
C TYR A 439 16.93 15.38 2.41
N GLY A 440 15.68 15.10 2.79
CA GLY A 440 14.56 16.01 2.63
C GLY A 440 14.73 17.32 3.38
N ILE A 441 15.20 17.27 4.63
CA ILE A 441 15.51 18.47 5.43
C ILE A 441 16.59 19.31 4.72
N LEU A 442 17.67 18.66 4.26
CA LEU A 442 18.70 19.33 3.48
C LEU A 442 18.11 19.97 2.20
N GLY A 443 17.23 19.27 1.50
CA GLY A 443 16.58 19.78 0.29
C GLY A 443 15.71 21.01 0.55
N ILE A 444 15.02 21.08 1.69
CA ILE A 444 14.26 22.27 2.10
C ILE A 444 15.20 23.46 2.29
N PHE A 445 16.33 23.27 2.98
CA PHE A 445 17.33 24.33 3.15
C PHE A 445 17.91 24.77 1.81
N ILE A 446 18.27 23.83 0.92
CA ILE A 446 18.76 24.13 -0.43
C ILE A 446 17.72 24.99 -1.17
N SER A 447 16.44 24.61 -1.14
CA SER A 447 15.36 25.36 -1.79
C SER A 447 15.22 26.78 -1.27
N ILE A 448 15.38 27.00 0.05
CA ILE A 448 15.28 28.33 0.65
C ILE A 448 16.49 29.21 0.29
N PHE A 449 17.69 28.66 0.45
CA PHE A 449 18.94 29.42 0.29
C PHE A 449 19.35 29.61 -1.18
N SER A 450 18.86 28.80 -2.11
CA SER A 450 19.05 29.02 -3.55
C SER A 450 18.04 30.00 -4.16
N GLY A 451 17.23 30.70 -3.35
CA GLY A 451 16.20 31.63 -3.83
C GLY A 451 14.96 30.96 -4.44
N ASN A 452 14.87 29.63 -4.40
CA ASN A 452 13.80 28.83 -4.99
C ASN A 452 12.76 28.38 -3.94
N GLN A 453 12.31 29.31 -3.09
CA GLN A 453 11.50 29.03 -1.90
C GLN A 453 10.15 28.35 -2.20
N VAL A 454 9.65 28.49 -3.44
CA VAL A 454 8.37 27.92 -3.90
C VAL A 454 8.32 26.39 -3.82
N TYR A 455 9.45 25.68 -3.85
CA TYR A 455 9.49 24.22 -3.73
C TYR A 455 9.59 23.71 -2.29
N ALA A 456 9.93 24.58 -1.33
CA ALA A 456 10.07 24.19 0.07
C ALA A 456 8.81 23.50 0.62
N PRO A 457 7.57 23.95 0.33
CA PRO A 457 6.35 23.25 0.76
C PRO A 457 6.21 21.84 0.16
N ILE A 458 6.57 21.66 -1.12
CA ILE A 458 6.48 20.38 -1.82
C ILE A 458 7.47 19.37 -1.20
N LEU A 459 8.70 19.82 -0.92
CA LEU A 459 9.71 19.01 -0.23
C LEU A 459 9.29 18.73 1.21
N ALA A 460 8.73 19.71 1.93
CA ALA A 460 8.32 19.56 3.32
C ALA A 460 7.28 18.45 3.52
N ILE A 461 6.29 18.32 2.63
CA ILE A 461 5.26 17.27 2.74
C ILE A 461 5.87 15.88 2.56
N GLN A 462 6.78 15.71 1.60
CA GLN A 462 7.45 14.42 1.36
C GLN A 462 8.38 14.08 2.53
N THR A 463 9.19 15.05 2.97
CA THR A 463 10.08 14.94 4.14
C THR A 463 9.30 14.57 5.40
N ALA A 464 8.14 15.21 5.66
CA ALA A 464 7.29 14.88 6.79
C ALA A 464 6.77 13.44 6.74
N GLY A 465 6.48 12.91 5.55
CA GLY A 465 6.10 11.50 5.38
C GLY A 465 7.25 10.54 5.72
N PHE A 466 8.47 10.82 5.27
CA PHE A 466 9.64 10.02 5.64
C PHE A 466 9.95 10.09 7.14
N ILE A 467 9.83 11.26 7.77
CA ILE A 467 9.96 11.42 9.23
C ILE A 467 8.89 10.59 9.94
N TYR A 468 7.62 10.69 9.51
CA TYR A 468 6.50 9.98 10.11
C TYR A 468 6.69 8.46 10.08
N ILE A 469 7.04 7.89 8.92
CA ILE A 469 7.25 6.45 8.78
C ILE A 469 8.51 5.98 9.52
N SER A 470 9.58 6.76 9.50
CA SER A 470 10.80 6.46 10.27
C SER A 470 10.51 6.43 11.77
N TYR A 471 9.81 7.45 12.27
CA TYR A 471 9.39 7.55 13.67
C TYR A 471 8.52 6.34 14.06
N LEU A 472 7.49 6.02 13.27
CA LEU A 472 6.65 4.86 13.55
C LEU A 472 7.44 3.56 13.54
N SER A 473 8.40 3.40 12.62
CA SER A 473 9.20 2.18 12.55
C SER A 473 10.10 2.01 13.74
N ILE A 474 10.68 3.09 14.28
CA ILE A 474 11.44 3.05 15.54
C ILE A 474 10.47 2.78 16.69
N ALA A 475 9.44 3.61 16.85
CA ALA A 475 8.47 3.54 17.95
C ALA A 475 7.84 2.15 18.06
N HIS A 476 7.37 1.59 16.95
CA HIS A 476 6.72 0.27 16.94
C HIS A 476 7.69 -0.91 17.07
N SER A 477 8.99 -0.72 16.87
CA SER A 477 9.97 -1.79 16.98
C SER A 477 10.59 -1.90 18.38
N MET A 478 10.55 -0.83 19.19
CA MET A 478 11.11 -0.81 20.55
C MET A 478 10.42 -1.79 21.52
N PHE A 479 9.23 -2.29 21.19
CA PHE A 479 8.42 -3.10 22.09
C PHE A 479 8.54 -4.62 21.84
N GLY A 480 9.10 -5.06 20.71
CA GLY A 480 9.14 -6.49 20.32
C GLY A 480 10.17 -7.36 21.05
N ASN A 481 11.09 -6.76 21.83
CA ASN A 481 12.26 -7.48 22.36
C ASN A 481 12.05 -8.18 23.73
N LYS A 482 10.97 -7.91 24.46
CA LYS A 482 10.82 -8.46 25.83
C LYS A 482 10.30 -9.90 25.93
N LYS A 483 9.63 -10.45 24.89
CA LYS A 483 9.03 -11.81 24.94
C LYS A 483 9.48 -12.78 23.85
N ASN A 484 10.26 -12.35 22.85
CA ASN A 484 10.78 -13.24 21.79
C ASN A 484 11.90 -14.20 22.25
N LYS A 485 12.19 -14.27 23.56
CA LYS A 485 13.18 -15.19 24.15
C LYS A 485 12.75 -16.68 24.12
N TYR A 486 11.54 -16.98 23.64
CA TYR A 486 10.97 -18.34 23.52
C TYR A 486 10.58 -18.71 22.07
N LYS A 487 11.31 -18.23 21.06
CA LYS A 487 11.23 -18.82 19.72
C LYS A 487 12.28 -19.93 19.61
N ASN A 488 11.90 -21.09 19.07
CA ASN A 488 12.86 -22.10 18.65
C ASN A 488 13.86 -21.48 17.67
N ASP A 489 15.15 -21.71 17.89
CA ASP A 489 16.28 -21.16 17.13
C ASP A 489 16.17 -21.35 15.61
N ASP A 490 15.41 -22.35 15.14
CA ASP A 490 15.27 -22.68 13.72
C ASP A 490 14.34 -21.75 12.94
N ASP A 491 13.32 -21.16 13.58
CA ASP A 491 12.39 -20.22 12.92
C ASP A 491 13.01 -18.82 12.78
N ILE A 492 13.80 -18.41 13.78
CA ILE A 492 14.60 -17.18 13.71
C ILE A 492 15.68 -17.34 12.62
N LYS A 493 16.39 -18.47 12.56
CA LYS A 493 17.41 -18.72 11.52
C LYS A 493 16.85 -18.74 10.10
N LYS A 494 15.58 -19.14 9.89
CA LYS A 494 14.91 -19.06 8.59
C LYS A 494 14.50 -17.62 8.22
N GLU A 495 13.96 -16.84 9.16
CA GLU A 495 13.68 -15.41 8.95
C GLU A 495 14.98 -14.59 8.74
N GLU A 496 16.06 -14.91 9.46
CA GLU A 496 17.37 -14.26 9.32
C GLU A 496 18.12 -14.67 8.05
N ARG A 497 18.01 -15.93 7.60
CA ARG A 497 18.59 -16.38 6.32
C ARG A 497 17.94 -15.69 5.11
N SER A 498 16.65 -15.36 5.18
CA SER A 498 15.98 -14.63 4.09
C SER A 498 16.44 -13.17 4.03
N GLU A 499 16.73 -12.54 5.18
CA GLU A 499 17.41 -11.23 5.21
C GLU A 499 18.87 -11.31 4.72
N HIS A 500 19.56 -12.43 4.96
CA HIS A 500 20.97 -12.60 4.57
C HIS A 500 21.19 -12.79 3.06
N MET A 501 20.19 -13.31 2.34
CA MET A 501 20.28 -13.56 0.88
C MET A 501 20.14 -12.29 0.03
N SER A 502 19.98 -11.12 0.65
CA SER A 502 20.04 -9.79 0.05
C SER A 502 21.34 -9.03 0.42
N SER A 503 22.28 -9.64 1.15
CA SER A 503 23.29 -8.88 1.93
C SER A 503 24.42 -8.17 1.17
N MET A 504 24.55 -8.31 -0.15
CA MET A 504 25.67 -7.70 -0.89
C MET A 504 25.34 -6.33 -1.53
N LYS A 505 24.07 -6.10 -1.92
CA LYS A 505 23.61 -4.81 -2.49
C LYS A 505 23.37 -3.68 -1.46
N PRO A 506 22.86 -3.92 -0.24
CA PRO A 506 22.54 -2.86 0.71
C PRO A 506 23.75 -2.31 1.49
N LYS A 507 24.86 -3.06 1.61
CA LYS A 507 26.11 -2.52 2.19
C LYS A 507 26.75 -1.48 1.26
N ILE A 508 26.74 -1.74 -0.04
CA ILE A 508 27.19 -0.79 -1.07
C ILE A 508 26.26 0.43 -1.08
N ALA A 509 24.95 0.23 -0.98
CA ALA A 509 23.99 1.33 -0.87
C ALA A 509 24.20 2.17 0.41
N MET A 510 24.45 1.54 1.56
CA MET A 510 24.76 2.24 2.81
C MET A 510 26.08 3.02 2.73
N GLY A 511 27.11 2.42 2.12
CA GLY A 511 28.39 3.11 1.86
C GLY A 511 28.23 4.30 0.91
N ALA A 512 27.43 4.15 -0.15
CA ALA A 512 27.10 5.24 -1.07
C ALA A 512 26.28 6.35 -0.38
N ILE A 513 25.32 5.99 0.46
CA ILE A 513 24.53 6.94 1.26
C ILE A 513 25.41 7.71 2.24
N LEU A 514 26.28 7.01 2.98
CA LEU A 514 27.21 7.64 3.91
C LEU A 514 28.17 8.56 3.16
N ALA A 515 28.67 8.14 1.99
CA ALA A 515 29.51 8.96 1.14
C ALA A 515 28.79 10.22 0.63
N ILE A 516 27.52 10.11 0.22
CA ILE A 516 26.71 11.26 -0.22
C ILE A 516 26.43 12.23 0.95
N LEU A 517 26.12 11.71 2.15
CA LEU A 517 25.92 12.54 3.34
C LEU A 517 27.21 13.26 3.75
N ILE A 518 28.33 12.54 3.80
CA ILE A 518 29.64 13.11 4.11
C ILE A 518 30.01 14.16 3.06
N PHE A 519 29.84 13.86 1.78
CA PHE A 519 30.07 14.81 0.69
C PHE A 519 29.18 16.05 0.84
N GLY A 520 27.89 15.89 1.15
CA GLY A 520 26.97 17.00 1.40
C GLY A 520 27.40 17.88 2.57
N VAL A 521 27.83 17.28 3.69
CA VAL A 521 28.36 18.01 4.86
C VAL A 521 29.64 18.77 4.51
N VAL A 522 30.56 18.13 3.78
CA VAL A 522 31.81 18.76 3.33
C VAL A 522 31.52 19.93 2.38
N MET A 523 30.63 19.75 1.40
CA MET A 523 30.25 20.82 0.47
C MET A 523 29.54 21.97 1.18
N ALA A 524 28.69 21.68 2.16
CA ALA A 524 28.05 22.71 3.00
C ALA A 524 29.08 23.47 3.83
N TRP A 525 30.06 22.78 4.42
CA TRP A 525 31.14 23.41 5.19
C TRP A 525 32.05 24.27 4.31
N ILE A 526 32.41 23.80 3.11
CA ILE A 526 33.18 24.56 2.12
C ILE A 526 32.38 25.80 1.68
N GLY A 527 31.09 25.64 1.37
CA GLY A 527 30.22 26.74 0.99
C GLY A 527 30.08 27.78 2.10
N TYR A 528 29.86 27.34 3.34
CA TYR A 528 29.84 28.22 4.50
C TYR A 528 31.17 28.97 4.68
N SER A 529 32.29 28.25 4.66
CA SER A 529 33.63 28.81 4.90
C SER A 529 34.06 29.84 3.85
N ASN A 530 33.66 29.64 2.59
CA ASN A 530 34.09 30.49 1.48
C ASN A 530 33.13 31.65 1.20
N ALA A 531 31.83 31.48 1.41
CA ALA A 531 30.83 32.49 1.04
C ALA A 531 30.24 33.21 2.24
N VAL A 532 29.87 32.48 3.30
CA VAL A 532 29.09 33.03 4.42
C VAL A 532 29.98 33.50 5.56
N TYR A 533 30.99 32.71 5.93
CA TYR A 533 31.90 33.03 7.02
C TYR A 533 32.66 34.36 6.82
N PRO A 534 33.16 34.72 5.62
CA PRO A 534 33.79 36.03 5.42
C PRO A 534 32.81 37.19 5.64
N LEU A 535 31.54 37.03 5.23
CA LEU A 535 30.49 38.03 5.44
C LEU A 535 30.10 38.17 6.91
N ASP A 536 29.96 37.05 7.63
CA ASP A 536 29.70 37.06 9.08
C ASP A 536 30.87 37.68 9.85
N LYS A 537 32.11 37.38 9.44
CA LYS A 537 33.33 37.95 10.01
C LYS A 537 33.40 39.46 9.76
N ALA A 538 33.13 39.91 8.54
CA ALA A 538 33.04 41.32 8.18
C ALA A 538 31.97 42.06 9.00
N ARG A 539 30.78 41.46 9.17
CA ARG A 539 29.72 42.01 10.05
C ARG A 539 30.17 42.11 11.50
N GLY A 540 30.89 41.10 12.00
CA GLY A 540 31.48 41.11 13.33
C GLY A 540 32.44 42.29 13.52
N TYR A 541 33.38 42.47 12.61
CA TYR A 541 34.32 43.60 12.64
C TYR A 541 33.61 44.95 12.56
N LEU A 542 32.60 45.09 11.70
CA LEU A 542 31.80 46.31 11.61
C LEU A 542 31.06 46.62 12.92
N THR A 543 30.52 45.59 13.58
CA THR A 543 29.79 45.75 14.85
C THR A 543 30.71 46.23 15.97
N VAL A 544 31.93 45.68 16.05
CA VAL A 544 32.92 46.10 17.05
C VAL A 544 33.44 47.50 16.75
N ALA A 545 33.69 47.84 15.48
CA ALA A 545 34.09 49.17 15.05
C ALA A 545 33.04 50.25 15.42
N MET A 546 31.74 49.91 15.38
CA MET A 546 30.67 50.83 15.78
C MET A 546 30.56 51.03 17.31
N GLN A 547 31.16 50.14 18.11
CA GLN A 547 31.06 50.16 19.58
C GLN A 547 32.31 50.72 20.26
N THR A 548 33.47 50.63 19.61
CA THR A 548 34.70 51.22 20.14
C THR A 548 34.80 52.71 19.80
N SER A 549 35.31 53.50 20.73
CA SER A 549 35.59 54.93 20.54
C SER A 549 37.09 55.20 20.30
N ASN A 550 37.91 54.14 20.21
CA ASN A 550 39.35 54.25 19.93
C ASN A 550 39.61 54.31 18.40
N PRO A 551 40.11 55.42 17.86
CA PRO A 551 40.29 55.61 16.42
C PRO A 551 41.22 54.58 15.75
N GLU A 552 42.27 54.12 16.44
CA GLU A 552 43.21 53.13 15.90
C GLU A 552 42.55 51.76 15.76
N GLU A 553 41.76 51.35 16.75
CA GLU A 553 40.99 50.09 16.70
C GLU A 553 39.93 50.12 15.58
N ILE A 554 39.24 51.26 15.39
CA ILE A 554 38.26 51.42 14.30
C ILE A 554 38.93 51.18 12.95
N LEU A 555 40.13 51.76 12.74
CA LEU A 555 40.87 51.64 11.49
C LEU A 555 41.33 50.20 11.24
N ASP A 556 41.83 49.51 12.26
CA ASP A 556 42.26 48.11 12.17
C ASP A 556 41.09 47.16 11.86
N TYR A 557 39.92 47.38 12.49
CA TYR A 557 38.73 46.58 12.22
C TYR A 557 38.16 46.84 10.82
N LEU A 558 38.17 48.09 10.33
CA LEU A 558 37.74 48.41 8.97
C LEU A 558 38.69 47.88 7.89
N ALA A 559 39.99 47.81 8.16
CA ALA A 559 40.98 47.21 7.25
C ALA A 559 40.88 45.67 7.19
N SER A 560 40.20 45.04 8.15
CA SER A 560 40.02 43.59 8.27
C SER A 560 38.72 43.07 7.65
N VAL A 561 37.87 43.97 7.15
CA VAL A 561 36.63 43.72 6.38
C VAL A 561 36.97 43.60 4.91
#